data_AF-A0AA38Y0W4-F1
#
_entry.id   AF-A0AA38Y0W4-F1
#
_cell.length_a   1.000
_cell.length_b   1.000
_cell.length_c   1.000
_cell.angle_alpha   90.00
_cell.angle_beta   90.00
_cell.angle_gamma   90.00
#
_symmetry.space_group_name_H-M   'P 1'
#
loop_
_entity.id
_entity.type
_entity.pdbx_description
1 polymer ?
#
loop_
_entity_poly.entity_id
_entity_poly.type
_entity_poly.pdbx_seq_one_letter_code
_entity_poly.pdbx_strand_id
1 'polypeptide(L)'
;MPDVVILAGDIDVGDRAVIWADENFPGLPVIYVHGNHEAYGDKIDTLKVKLADSCAATGHVHFLDRSELVIGGIRFLGATLWTDFQLLGADSAEQAMHCAAAEMNDYRKIRIAKAGFRKIRPLDAALWHSEDRRWLQERLEQPFDGSTIVVTHMAPSLRSVPERYKGQLLSAAFASDLEVLVPKASVWVHGHVHDSMDYMLGETRVVCNPMGYPQRGTDGNADAGPLFEGVAFALDRGGAHGEAILRVYVSLRFEEKLMGGDSEAIASRNDELMELMGHTKGESDRGITLIIAAHIEVCLRRVLQSVLVDSAETKSLFEGPYAPFGSLSGKTQAAFVMGLITRSERDRIDAVRRVRNVFAHQASASFEHPDIVKVCGKPTVDSGRMIMRDEFLHTAINVTLPLLYRDLQVAKWRREELTQEAVNAWHSSTPSAS
;
A
#
# COMPACT_ATOMS: atom_id res chain seq x y z
N MET A 1 -12.20 -10.62 1.30
CA MET A 1 -12.33 -9.16 1.43
C MET A 1 -12.03 -8.74 2.85
N PRO A 2 -11.49 -7.52 3.04
CA PRO A 2 -11.24 -6.99 4.37
C PRO A 2 -12.54 -6.57 5.04
N ASP A 3 -12.57 -6.65 6.37
CA ASP A 3 -13.74 -6.34 7.20
C ASP A 3 -13.82 -4.85 7.52
N VAL A 4 -12.68 -4.16 7.47
CA VAL A 4 -12.59 -2.72 7.66
C VAL A 4 -11.52 -2.16 6.71
N VAL A 5 -11.83 -1.02 6.09
CA VAL A 5 -10.85 -0.22 5.33
C VAL A 5 -10.42 0.94 6.21
N ILE A 6 -9.14 1.29 6.23
CA ILE A 6 -8.60 2.50 6.86
C ILE A 6 -8.02 3.39 5.77
N LEU A 7 -8.45 4.64 5.74
CA LEU A 7 -7.99 5.70 4.86
C LEU A 7 -7.36 6.79 5.73
N ALA A 8 -6.03 6.83 5.80
CA ALA A 8 -5.26 7.72 6.67
C ALA A 8 -4.84 9.03 5.97
N GLY A 9 -5.82 9.70 5.35
CA GLY A 9 -5.68 11.02 4.72
C GLY A 9 -5.01 11.05 3.35
N ASP A 10 -5.04 12.23 2.73
CA ASP A 10 -4.53 12.53 1.38
C ASP A 10 -5.09 11.59 0.30
N ILE A 11 -6.42 11.42 0.31
CA ILE A 11 -7.13 10.58 -0.65
C ILE A 11 -7.46 11.38 -1.92
N ASP A 12 -8.14 12.51 -1.74
CA ASP A 12 -8.44 13.50 -2.78
C ASP A 12 -8.79 14.83 -2.10
N VAL A 13 -8.92 15.91 -2.88
CA VAL A 13 -9.31 17.23 -2.39
C VAL A 13 -10.79 17.30 -2.03
N GLY A 14 -11.11 18.07 -0.99
CA GLY A 14 -12.48 18.25 -0.53
C GLY A 14 -13.13 16.97 -0.02
N ASP A 15 -14.41 16.79 -0.33
CA ASP A 15 -15.23 15.61 -0.02
C ASP A 15 -15.17 14.52 -1.10
N ARG A 16 -14.35 14.70 -2.14
CA ARG A 16 -14.16 13.69 -3.18
C ARG A 16 -13.58 12.39 -2.63
N ALA A 17 -12.77 12.49 -1.58
CA ALA A 17 -12.28 11.34 -0.83
C ALA A 17 -13.43 10.44 -0.32
N VAL A 18 -14.52 11.05 0.15
CA VAL A 18 -15.69 10.35 0.68
C VAL A 18 -16.48 9.70 -0.45
N ILE A 19 -16.75 10.45 -1.52
CA ILE A 19 -17.44 9.93 -2.72
C ILE A 19 -16.68 8.74 -3.29
N TRP A 20 -15.37 8.89 -3.43
CA TRP A 20 -14.50 7.83 -3.91
C TRP A 20 -14.54 6.61 -2.97
N ALA A 21 -14.49 6.82 -1.64
CA ALA A 21 -14.54 5.73 -0.68
C ALA A 21 -15.88 4.97 -0.74
N ASP A 22 -17.00 5.70 -0.84
CA ASP A 22 -18.36 5.17 -0.98
C ASP A 22 -18.51 4.31 -2.25
N GLU A 23 -17.98 4.80 -3.37
CA GLU A 23 -18.00 4.08 -4.65
C GLU A 23 -17.09 2.84 -4.67
N ASN A 24 -15.95 2.90 -3.98
CA ASN A 24 -14.91 1.85 -4.05
C ASN A 24 -15.03 0.78 -2.97
N PHE A 25 -15.69 1.07 -1.85
CA PHE A 25 -15.84 0.13 -0.73
C PHE A 25 -17.31 -0.09 -0.31
N PRO A 26 -18.25 -0.28 -1.26
CA PRO A 26 -19.65 -0.39 -0.93
C PRO A 26 -19.90 -1.55 0.05
N GLY A 27 -20.50 -1.23 1.19
CA GLY A 27 -20.88 -2.22 2.20
C GLY A 27 -19.73 -2.79 3.03
N LEU A 28 -18.56 -2.13 3.03
CA LEU A 28 -17.49 -2.35 4.01
C LEU A 28 -17.36 -1.11 4.90
N PRO A 29 -17.27 -1.24 6.23
CA PRO A 29 -16.92 -0.13 7.10
C PRO A 29 -15.58 0.50 6.69
N VAL A 30 -15.56 1.81 6.47
CA VAL A 30 -14.35 2.57 6.15
C VAL A 30 -14.05 3.52 7.31
N ILE A 31 -12.93 3.37 7.97
CA ILE A 31 -12.37 4.35 8.91
C ILE A 31 -11.61 5.39 8.10
N TYR A 32 -11.99 6.65 8.22
CA TYR A 32 -11.41 7.73 7.43
C TYR A 32 -10.94 8.87 8.31
N VAL A 33 -9.67 9.24 8.17
CA VAL A 33 -9.09 10.48 8.71
C VAL A 33 -8.70 11.34 7.52
N HIS A 34 -8.92 12.65 7.58
CA HIS A 34 -8.49 13.56 6.53
C HIS A 34 -6.98 13.88 6.64
N GLY A 35 -6.33 14.12 5.51
CA GLY A 35 -4.97 14.64 5.44
C GLY A 35 -4.94 16.15 5.23
N ASN A 36 -3.80 16.68 4.80
CA ASN A 36 -3.65 18.09 4.46
C ASN A 36 -4.21 18.40 3.06
N HIS A 37 -4.18 17.45 2.13
CA HIS A 37 -4.64 17.63 0.75
C HIS A 37 -6.14 17.84 0.62
N GLU A 38 -6.95 17.20 1.46
CA GLU A 38 -8.39 17.45 1.47
C GLU A 38 -8.73 18.94 1.61
N ALA A 39 -7.88 19.71 2.29
CA ALA A 39 -8.06 21.14 2.53
C ALA A 39 -7.43 22.06 1.46
N TYR A 40 -6.81 21.51 0.41
CA TYR A 40 -6.19 22.32 -0.64
C TYR A 40 -7.23 23.11 -1.43
N GLY A 41 -7.13 24.44 -1.35
CA GLY A 41 -8.06 25.36 -2.02
C GLY A 41 -9.34 25.63 -1.23
N ASP A 42 -9.48 25.07 -0.03
CA ASP A 42 -10.66 25.23 0.82
C ASP A 42 -10.33 25.81 2.21
N LYS A 43 -11.36 25.96 3.04
CA LYS A 43 -11.23 26.35 4.46
C LYS A 43 -11.41 25.11 5.32
N ILE A 44 -10.39 24.78 6.12
CA ILE A 44 -10.32 23.54 6.87
C ILE A 44 -11.48 23.38 7.88
N ASP A 45 -11.94 24.49 8.45
CA ASP A 45 -13.03 24.52 9.43
C ASP A 45 -14.40 24.25 8.82
N THR A 46 -14.64 24.66 7.56
CA THR A 46 -15.87 24.32 6.84
C THR A 46 -15.78 22.95 6.16
N LEU A 47 -14.58 22.56 5.72
CA LEU A 47 -14.32 21.26 5.13
C LEU A 47 -14.62 20.13 6.11
N LYS A 48 -14.16 20.22 7.36
CA LYS A 48 -14.42 19.17 8.37
C LYS A 48 -15.91 18.89 8.55
N VAL A 49 -16.75 19.94 8.52
CA VAL A 49 -18.21 19.81 8.55
C VAL A 49 -18.71 19.10 7.28
N LYS A 50 -18.25 19.53 6.11
CA LYS A 50 -18.61 18.91 4.82
C LYS A 50 -18.24 17.42 4.76
N LEU A 51 -17.06 17.05 5.25
CA LEU A 51 -16.60 15.67 5.33
C LEU A 51 -17.49 14.84 6.26
N ALA A 52 -17.80 15.37 7.45
CA ALA A 52 -18.70 14.70 8.39
C ALA A 52 -20.09 14.46 7.78
N ASP A 53 -20.69 15.48 7.15
CA ASP A 53 -21.99 15.38 6.50
C ASP A 53 -21.97 14.37 5.34
N SER A 54 -20.93 14.41 4.51
CA SER A 54 -20.77 13.49 3.38
C SER A 54 -20.60 12.05 3.85
N CYS A 55 -19.75 11.81 4.85
CA CYS A 55 -19.53 10.49 5.42
C CYS A 55 -20.82 9.95 6.06
N ALA A 56 -21.55 10.77 6.81
CA ALA A 56 -22.83 10.40 7.40
C ALA A 56 -23.85 9.97 6.33
N ALA A 57 -23.85 10.61 5.15
CA ALA A 57 -24.74 10.26 4.05
C ALA A 57 -24.45 8.87 3.44
N THR A 58 -23.22 8.37 3.53
CA THR A 58 -22.84 7.02 3.03
C THR A 58 -23.33 5.88 3.93
N GLY A 59 -23.51 6.16 5.23
CA GLY A 59 -23.83 5.17 6.25
C GLY A 59 -22.72 4.16 6.59
N HIS A 60 -21.58 4.15 5.90
CA HIS A 60 -20.50 3.17 6.11
C HIS A 60 -19.08 3.74 6.06
N VAL A 61 -18.90 4.98 5.57
CA VAL A 61 -17.66 5.73 5.71
C VAL A 61 -17.73 6.54 7.00
N HIS A 62 -16.80 6.26 7.91
CA HIS A 62 -16.74 6.81 9.26
C HIS A 62 -15.58 7.79 9.35
N PHE A 63 -15.92 9.08 9.29
CA PHE A 63 -14.95 10.16 9.49
C PHE A 63 -14.55 10.27 10.96
N LEU A 64 -13.26 10.16 11.26
CA LEU A 64 -12.70 10.34 12.59
C LEU A 64 -11.85 11.61 12.66
N ASP A 65 -12.26 12.55 13.51
CA ASP A 65 -11.52 13.79 13.81
C ASP A 65 -11.60 14.06 15.31
N ARG A 66 -10.61 13.58 16.07
CA ARG A 66 -10.64 13.46 17.54
C ARG A 66 -11.90 12.72 18.01
N SER A 67 -12.17 11.59 17.39
CA SER A 67 -13.32 10.74 17.70
C SER A 67 -12.97 9.26 17.59
N GLU A 68 -13.81 8.44 18.19
CA GLU A 68 -13.62 7.00 18.30
C GLU A 68 -14.75 6.22 17.64
N LEU A 69 -14.44 5.03 17.16
CA LEU A 69 -15.42 4.06 16.66
C LEU A 69 -15.04 2.66 17.12
N VAL A 70 -16.02 1.85 17.51
CA VAL A 70 -15.80 0.45 17.88
C VAL A 70 -16.48 -0.47 16.87
N ILE A 71 -15.69 -1.36 16.24
CA ILE A 71 -16.19 -2.37 15.31
C ILE A 71 -15.60 -3.71 15.72
N GLY A 72 -16.44 -4.73 15.93
CA GLY A 72 -15.97 -6.09 16.19
C GLY A 72 -15.07 -6.24 17.43
N GLY A 73 -15.27 -5.42 18.47
CA GLY A 73 -14.42 -5.42 19.67
C GLY A 73 -13.08 -4.70 19.51
N ILE A 74 -12.86 -4.00 18.40
CA ILE A 74 -11.67 -3.16 18.17
C ILE A 74 -12.07 -1.70 18.26
N ARG A 75 -11.32 -0.93 19.05
CA ARG A 75 -11.46 0.52 19.17
C ARG A 75 -10.54 1.23 18.20
N PHE A 76 -11.11 2.02 17.31
CA PHE A 76 -10.39 2.91 16.40
C PHE A 76 -10.40 4.33 16.97
N LEU A 77 -9.24 4.95 17.09
CA LEU A 77 -9.07 6.34 17.49
C LEU A 77 -8.49 7.11 16.30
N GLY A 78 -9.15 8.18 15.85
CA GLY A 78 -8.71 8.92 14.67
C GLY A 78 -8.54 10.41 14.90
N ALA A 79 -7.42 10.96 14.43
CA ALA A 79 -7.14 12.39 14.37
C ALA A 79 -6.09 12.68 13.29
N THR A 80 -6.16 13.80 12.59
CA THR A 80 -5.12 14.16 11.58
C THR A 80 -3.73 14.26 12.21
N LEU A 81 -3.66 14.60 13.49
CA LEU A 81 -2.49 14.77 14.34
C LEU A 81 -1.73 16.08 14.11
N TRP A 82 -1.68 16.64 12.89
CA TRP A 82 -0.81 17.79 12.54
C TRP A 82 0.60 17.67 13.20
N THR A 83 1.42 18.71 13.26
CA THR A 83 2.71 18.62 13.95
C THR A 83 2.95 19.78 14.89
N ASP A 84 3.74 19.53 15.94
CA ASP A 84 4.25 20.54 16.87
C ASP A 84 5.55 21.21 16.39
N PHE A 85 6.14 20.73 15.30
CA PHE A 85 7.45 21.16 14.76
C PHE A 85 8.63 20.90 15.70
N GLN A 86 8.46 20.04 16.72
CA GLN A 86 9.49 19.80 17.74
C GLN A 86 10.28 18.50 17.51
N LEU A 87 10.11 17.85 16.35
CA LEU A 87 10.75 16.57 16.04
C LEU A 87 12.28 16.57 16.19
N LEU A 88 12.93 17.70 15.91
CA LEU A 88 14.39 17.87 16.04
C LEU A 88 14.79 18.57 17.36
N GLY A 89 13.87 18.67 18.31
CA GLY A 89 14.01 19.37 19.58
C GLY A 89 13.31 20.74 19.59
N ALA A 90 12.85 21.16 20.77
CA ALA A 90 12.08 22.39 20.96
C ALA A 90 12.80 23.66 20.46
N ASP A 91 14.13 23.72 20.60
CA ASP A 91 14.94 24.87 20.16
C ASP A 91 14.96 25.05 18.63
N SER A 92 14.60 24.01 17.87
CA SER A 92 14.55 24.03 16.40
C SER A 92 13.16 24.37 15.84
N ALA A 93 12.13 24.43 16.70
CA ALA A 93 10.74 24.50 16.27
C ALA A 93 10.42 25.79 15.53
N GLU A 94 10.96 26.93 15.96
CA GLU A 94 10.74 28.21 15.28
C GLU A 94 11.32 28.19 13.86
N GLN A 95 12.56 27.69 13.69
CA GLN A 95 13.18 27.57 12.37
C GLN A 95 12.43 26.56 11.49
N ALA A 96 11.97 25.44 12.05
CA ALA A 96 11.16 24.46 11.34
C ALA A 96 9.82 25.04 10.88
N MET A 97 9.12 25.79 11.72
CA MET A 97 7.89 26.51 11.35
C MET A 97 8.14 27.51 10.21
N HIS A 98 9.22 28.29 10.28
CA HIS A 98 9.58 29.23 9.21
C HIS A 98 9.87 28.51 7.89
N CYS A 99 10.64 27.43 7.91
CA CYS A 99 10.93 26.59 6.76
C CYS A 99 9.63 26.00 6.17
N ALA A 100 8.78 25.42 7.00
CA ALA A 100 7.49 24.85 6.58
C ALA A 100 6.59 25.90 5.90
N ALA A 101 6.43 27.08 6.51
CA ALA A 101 5.66 28.19 5.95
C ALA A 101 6.20 28.68 4.60
N ALA A 102 7.53 28.66 4.45
CA ALA A 102 8.19 29.09 3.24
C ALA A 102 8.10 28.06 2.11
N GLU A 103 8.07 26.76 2.43
CA GLU A 103 8.26 25.67 1.45
C GLU A 103 6.97 24.89 1.13
N MET A 104 6.09 24.64 2.10
CA MET A 104 4.93 23.74 1.93
C MET A 104 3.71 24.43 1.31
N ASN A 105 2.96 23.67 0.51
CA ASN A 105 1.74 24.16 -0.13
C ASN A 105 0.58 24.32 0.85
N ASP A 106 0.58 23.61 1.97
CA ASP A 106 -0.37 23.72 3.07
C ASP A 106 -0.61 25.18 3.46
N TYR A 107 0.46 25.91 3.75
CA TYR A 107 0.42 27.32 4.15
C TYR A 107 0.15 28.29 3.00
N ARG A 108 0.05 27.80 1.76
CA ARG A 108 -0.31 28.59 0.58
C ARG A 108 -1.77 28.37 0.17
N LYS A 109 -2.26 27.14 0.30
CA LYS A 109 -3.54 26.67 -0.27
C LYS A 109 -4.65 26.54 0.77
N ILE A 110 -4.34 26.25 2.02
CA ILE A 110 -5.33 25.99 3.07
C ILE A 110 -5.68 27.29 3.81
N ARG A 111 -6.95 27.50 4.10
CA ARG A 111 -7.47 28.67 4.82
C ARG A 111 -8.29 28.29 6.05
N ILE A 112 -8.58 29.28 6.89
CA ILE A 112 -9.52 29.19 8.02
C ILE A 112 -10.57 30.29 7.83
N ALA A 113 -11.84 29.92 7.71
CA ALA A 113 -12.93 30.89 7.50
C ALA A 113 -13.18 31.71 8.77
N LYS A 114 -13.34 31.03 9.92
CA LYS A 114 -13.65 31.65 11.22
C LYS A 114 -12.57 32.59 11.76
N ALA A 115 -11.34 32.51 11.24
CA ALA A 115 -10.22 33.36 11.65
C ALA A 115 -10.04 34.60 10.75
N GLY A 116 -11.14 35.16 10.24
CA GLY A 116 -11.11 36.32 9.33
C GLY A 116 -10.66 35.97 7.91
N PHE A 117 -10.92 34.74 7.45
CA PHE A 117 -10.54 34.25 6.12
C PHE A 117 -9.04 34.42 5.82
N ARG A 118 -8.19 33.75 6.60
CA ARG A 118 -6.74 33.79 6.42
C ARG A 118 -6.16 32.43 6.06
N LYS A 119 -4.96 32.43 5.47
CA LYS A 119 -4.16 31.20 5.32
C LYS A 119 -3.82 30.63 6.69
N ILE A 120 -3.70 29.31 6.76
CA ILE A 120 -3.16 28.65 7.96
C ILE A 120 -1.70 29.08 8.16
N ARG A 121 -1.25 29.03 9.40
CA ARG A 121 0.14 29.26 9.82
C ARG A 121 0.63 28.01 10.54
N PRO A 122 1.95 27.75 10.59
CA PRO A 122 2.49 26.63 11.36
C PRO A 122 2.01 26.59 12.81
N LEU A 123 1.84 27.75 13.44
CA LEU A 123 1.30 27.84 14.80
C LEU A 123 -0.14 27.29 14.91
N ASP A 124 -0.98 27.41 13.87
CA ASP A 124 -2.31 26.79 13.88
C ASP A 124 -2.20 25.26 13.89
N ALA A 125 -1.30 24.70 13.07
CA ALA A 125 -1.03 23.27 13.03
C ALA A 125 -0.49 22.76 14.37
N ALA A 126 0.40 23.51 15.02
CA ALA A 126 0.91 23.17 16.36
C ALA A 126 -0.18 23.22 17.45
N LEU A 127 -1.13 24.16 17.36
CA LEU A 127 -2.27 24.22 18.26
C LEU A 127 -3.21 23.01 18.05
N TRP A 128 -3.54 22.67 16.80
CA TRP A 128 -4.33 21.48 16.49
C TRP A 128 -3.64 20.20 16.94
N HIS A 129 -2.32 20.11 16.74
CA HIS A 129 -1.52 18.99 17.22
C HIS A 129 -1.62 18.82 18.74
N SER A 130 -1.50 19.91 19.49
CA SER A 130 -1.63 19.87 20.95
C SER A 130 -3.00 19.34 21.39
N GLU A 131 -4.08 19.77 20.72
CA GLU A 131 -5.43 19.29 20.97
C GLU A 131 -5.58 17.80 20.62
N ASP A 132 -5.06 17.37 19.47
CA ASP A 132 -5.11 15.98 18.98
C ASP A 132 -4.32 15.05 19.90
N ARG A 133 -3.09 15.43 20.26
CA ARG A 133 -2.22 14.68 21.19
C ARG A 133 -2.87 14.54 22.56
N ARG A 134 -3.44 15.61 23.11
CA ARG A 134 -4.14 15.56 24.40
C ARG A 134 -5.32 14.61 24.35
N TRP A 135 -6.16 14.71 23.32
CA TRP A 135 -7.32 13.83 23.16
C TRP A 135 -6.90 12.36 23.01
N LEU A 136 -5.88 12.07 22.18
CA LEU A 136 -5.34 10.72 22.02
C LEU A 136 -4.80 10.17 23.35
N GLN A 137 -4.05 10.98 24.11
CA GLN A 137 -3.56 10.59 25.43
C GLN A 137 -4.71 10.21 26.38
N GLU A 138 -5.72 11.07 26.48
CA GLU A 138 -6.90 10.84 27.33
C GLU A 138 -7.66 9.56 26.94
N ARG A 139 -7.79 9.25 25.64
CA ARG A 139 -8.45 8.03 25.15
C ARG A 139 -7.62 6.78 25.37
N LEU A 140 -6.30 6.85 25.14
CA LEU A 140 -5.38 5.72 25.32
C LEU A 140 -5.18 5.36 26.79
N GLU A 141 -5.40 6.29 27.71
CA GLU A 141 -5.40 6.03 29.16
C GLU A 141 -6.68 5.36 29.66
N GLN A 142 -7.76 5.39 28.87
CA GLN A 142 -9.00 4.70 29.23
C GLN A 142 -8.89 3.20 28.94
N PRO A 143 -9.13 2.34 29.95
CA PRO A 143 -9.18 0.90 29.77
C PRO A 143 -10.18 0.51 28.68
N PHE A 144 -9.82 -0.48 27.87
CA PHE A 144 -10.70 -1.04 26.85
C PHE A 144 -10.46 -2.55 26.78
N ASP A 145 -11.54 -3.31 26.84
CA ASP A 145 -11.51 -4.78 26.72
C ASP A 145 -11.47 -5.16 25.22
N GLY A 146 -10.28 -5.06 24.64
CA GLY A 146 -10.02 -5.32 23.22
C GLY A 146 -8.78 -4.58 22.70
N SER A 147 -8.52 -4.69 21.38
CA SER A 147 -7.41 -3.98 20.74
C SER A 147 -7.77 -2.54 20.44
N THR A 148 -6.80 -1.63 20.60
CA THR A 148 -6.94 -0.23 20.19
C THR A 148 -6.04 0.03 18.99
N ILE A 149 -6.62 0.53 17.90
CA ILE A 149 -5.92 0.98 16.69
C ILE A 149 -6.01 2.50 16.64
N VAL A 150 -4.86 3.15 16.45
CA VAL A 150 -4.79 4.59 16.24
C VAL A 150 -4.57 4.85 14.76
N VAL A 151 -5.32 5.80 14.19
CA VAL A 151 -5.22 6.24 12.80
C VAL A 151 -4.89 7.74 12.80
N THR A 152 -3.73 8.10 12.28
CA THR A 152 -3.35 9.50 12.08
C THR A 152 -2.99 9.78 10.64
N HIS A 153 -2.98 11.04 10.22
CA HIS A 153 -2.40 11.36 8.91
C HIS A 153 -0.90 11.62 9.05
N MET A 154 -0.51 12.53 9.93
CA MET A 154 0.90 12.82 10.23
C MET A 154 1.56 11.67 11.00
N ALA A 155 2.87 11.52 10.83
CA ALA A 155 3.62 10.43 11.41
C ALA A 155 3.89 10.61 12.93
N PRO A 156 3.84 9.54 13.72
CA PRO A 156 3.93 9.62 15.18
C PRO A 156 5.37 9.51 15.74
N SER A 157 6.38 9.36 14.87
CA SER A 157 7.77 9.23 15.31
C SER A 157 8.75 9.62 14.19
N LEU A 158 9.96 10.06 14.59
CA LEU A 158 11.11 10.25 13.71
C LEU A 158 11.49 8.96 12.96
N ARG A 159 11.15 7.79 13.49
CA ARG A 159 11.38 6.49 12.84
C ARG A 159 10.61 6.34 11.53
N SER A 160 9.47 7.04 11.40
CA SER A 160 8.70 7.12 10.16
C SER A 160 9.25 8.13 9.16
N VAL A 161 10.30 8.88 9.49
CA VAL A 161 10.95 9.80 8.56
C VAL A 161 12.06 9.04 7.81
N PRO A 162 12.06 9.05 6.47
CA PRO A 162 13.11 8.39 5.69
C PRO A 162 14.49 8.94 6.03
N GLU A 163 15.51 8.07 6.06
CA GLU A 163 16.87 8.42 6.48
C GLU A 163 17.43 9.66 5.76
N ARG A 164 17.13 9.80 4.46
CA ARG A 164 17.56 10.94 3.63
C ARG A 164 17.01 12.31 4.09
N TYR A 165 15.91 12.31 4.85
CA TYR A 165 15.26 13.51 5.37
C TYR A 165 15.47 13.69 6.88
N LYS A 166 16.05 12.71 7.59
CA LYS A 166 16.34 12.87 9.01
C LYS A 166 17.33 14.03 9.21
N GLY A 167 17.04 14.87 10.22
CA GLY A 167 17.83 16.06 10.53
C GLY A 167 17.51 17.31 9.66
N GLN A 168 16.67 17.19 8.63
CA GLN A 168 16.19 18.37 7.90
C GLN A 168 15.07 19.08 8.67
N LEU A 169 15.12 20.40 8.78
CA LEU A 169 14.11 21.20 9.50
C LEU A 169 12.68 20.91 9.02
N LEU A 170 12.50 20.72 7.70
CA LEU A 170 11.20 20.45 7.11
C LEU A 170 10.57 19.13 7.59
N SER A 171 11.38 18.16 8.03
CA SER A 171 10.87 16.88 8.54
C SER A 171 10.02 17.03 9.80
N ALA A 172 10.22 18.10 10.58
CA ALA A 172 9.38 18.42 11.73
C ALA A 172 7.96 18.90 11.34
N ALA A 173 7.72 19.15 10.05
CA ALA A 173 6.39 19.39 9.52
C ALA A 173 5.64 18.09 9.13
N PHE A 174 6.33 16.94 9.14
CA PHE A 174 5.78 15.65 8.69
C PHE A 174 5.55 14.66 9.83
N ALA A 175 6.32 14.77 10.91
CA ALA A 175 6.24 13.90 12.07
C ALA A 175 6.43 14.69 13.38
N SER A 176 5.90 14.15 14.46
CA SER A 176 6.14 14.60 15.84
C SER A 176 6.58 13.41 16.69
N ASP A 177 7.29 13.68 17.80
CA ASP A 177 7.70 12.62 18.72
C ASP A 177 6.56 12.24 19.67
N LEU A 178 5.87 11.13 19.35
CA LEU A 178 4.86 10.50 20.18
C LEU A 178 5.33 9.13 20.70
N GLU A 179 6.65 8.85 20.79
CA GLU A 179 7.14 7.53 21.19
C GLU A 179 6.68 7.10 22.59
N VAL A 180 6.24 8.04 23.44
CA VAL A 180 5.63 7.75 24.75
C VAL A 180 4.16 7.32 24.65
N LEU A 181 3.43 7.79 23.64
CA LEU A 181 2.01 7.46 23.43
C LEU A 181 1.82 6.24 22.55
N VAL A 182 2.67 6.06 21.54
CA VAL A 182 2.57 4.95 20.58
C VAL A 182 2.42 3.59 21.26
N PRO A 183 3.24 3.22 22.28
CA PRO A 183 3.16 1.92 22.97
C PRO A 183 1.81 1.59 23.62
N LYS A 184 0.91 2.57 23.78
CA LYS A 184 -0.42 2.38 24.39
C LYS A 184 -1.45 1.83 23.39
N ALA A 185 -1.11 1.73 22.10
CA ALA A 185 -1.96 1.16 21.06
C ALA A 185 -1.47 -0.22 20.63
N SER A 186 -2.35 -1.03 20.03
CA SER A 186 -1.93 -2.30 19.40
C SER A 186 -1.30 -2.04 18.03
N VAL A 187 -1.91 -1.15 17.24
CA VAL A 187 -1.44 -0.74 15.92
C VAL A 187 -1.59 0.77 15.76
N TRP A 188 -0.61 1.42 15.12
CA TRP A 188 -0.68 2.81 14.72
C TRP A 188 -0.54 2.93 13.20
N VAL A 189 -1.60 3.35 12.53
CA VAL A 189 -1.62 3.56 11.08
C VAL A 189 -1.43 5.05 10.79
N HIS A 190 -0.50 5.40 9.92
CA HIS A 190 -0.33 6.78 9.46
C HIS A 190 -0.13 6.94 7.94
N GLY A 191 -0.03 8.18 7.48
CA GLY A 191 0.21 8.56 6.09
C GLY A 191 1.35 9.58 5.94
N HIS A 192 1.18 10.51 5.00
CA HIS A 192 1.96 11.73 4.75
C HIS A 192 3.44 11.60 4.31
N VAL A 193 4.22 10.69 4.89
CA VAL A 193 5.70 10.65 4.72
C VAL A 193 6.20 10.14 3.36
N HIS A 194 5.30 9.86 2.42
CA HIS A 194 5.53 9.45 1.02
C HIS A 194 6.47 8.25 0.77
N ASP A 195 6.93 7.59 1.83
CA ASP A 195 7.60 6.30 1.84
C ASP A 195 6.84 5.34 2.77
N SER A 196 6.79 4.06 2.43
CA SER A 196 6.16 3.04 3.28
C SER A 196 7.04 2.72 4.49
N MET A 197 6.41 2.52 5.64
CA MET A 197 7.07 2.19 6.90
C MET A 197 6.32 1.03 7.58
N ASP A 198 7.07 0.11 8.18
CA ASP A 198 6.57 -0.92 9.10
C ASP A 198 7.65 -1.20 10.14
N TYR A 199 7.35 -0.90 11.40
CA TYR A 199 8.28 -1.11 12.50
C TYR A 199 7.54 -1.29 13.82
N MET A 200 8.23 -1.89 14.78
CA MET A 200 7.78 -2.00 16.16
C MET A 200 8.30 -0.83 16.99
N LEU A 201 7.42 -0.26 17.81
CA LEU A 201 7.75 0.70 18.85
C LEU A 201 7.12 0.22 20.16
N GLY A 202 7.94 -0.40 21.02
CA GLY A 202 7.43 -1.22 22.11
C GLY A 202 6.67 -2.43 21.56
N GLU A 203 5.45 -2.65 22.05
CA GLU A 203 4.56 -3.71 21.57
C GLU A 203 3.62 -3.24 20.44
N THR A 204 3.70 -1.96 20.05
CA THR A 204 2.87 -1.38 19.00
C THR A 204 3.54 -1.51 17.65
N ARG A 205 2.78 -2.00 16.66
CA ARG A 205 3.20 -1.94 15.26
C ARG A 205 2.79 -0.61 14.65
N VAL A 206 3.75 0.11 14.09
CA VAL A 206 3.52 1.37 13.36
C VAL A 206 3.66 1.13 11.87
N VAL A 207 2.64 1.50 11.10
CA VAL A 207 2.58 1.25 9.65
C VAL A 207 2.13 2.47 8.86
N CYS A 208 2.72 2.67 7.68
CA CYS A 208 2.19 3.56 6.65
C CYS A 208 2.50 3.02 5.25
N ASN A 209 1.64 3.34 4.28
CA ASN A 209 1.87 2.98 2.87
C ASN A 209 1.42 4.08 1.89
N PRO A 210 1.93 5.32 2.04
CA PRO A 210 1.56 6.43 1.17
C PRO A 210 2.01 6.17 -0.28
N MET A 211 1.21 6.60 -1.27
CA MET A 211 1.62 6.50 -2.68
C MET A 211 2.69 7.53 -3.08
N GLY A 212 2.69 8.71 -2.44
CA GLY A 212 3.58 9.83 -2.79
C GLY A 212 3.19 10.57 -4.07
N TYR A 213 3.93 11.63 -4.41
CA TYR A 213 3.70 12.41 -5.65
C TYR A 213 4.32 11.74 -6.89
N PRO A 214 3.65 11.74 -8.05
CA PRO A 214 4.31 11.42 -9.31
C PRO A 214 5.34 12.51 -9.66
N GLN A 215 6.64 12.17 -9.63
CA GLN A 215 7.68 13.12 -10.02
C GLN A 215 7.54 13.57 -11.49
N ARG A 216 7.53 14.88 -11.72
CA ARG A 216 7.69 15.47 -13.06
C ARG A 216 9.17 15.38 -13.46
N GLY A 217 9.51 14.32 -14.20
CA GLY A 217 10.72 14.27 -15.03
C GLY A 217 12.05 14.06 -14.30
N THR A 218 12.25 12.86 -13.74
CA THR A 218 13.49 12.07 -13.81
C THR A 218 13.11 10.66 -13.38
N ASP A 219 13.61 9.65 -14.08
CA ASP A 219 13.27 8.25 -13.85
C ASP A 219 13.50 7.82 -12.40
N GLY A 220 12.47 7.36 -11.70
CA GLY A 220 12.60 6.58 -10.45
C GLY A 220 11.88 7.13 -9.21
N ASN A 221 10.56 6.90 -9.13
CA ASN A 221 9.92 6.18 -8.02
C ASN A 221 8.42 6.03 -8.32
N ALA A 222 8.06 4.86 -8.86
CA ALA A 222 6.69 4.44 -9.11
C ALA A 222 6.52 2.98 -8.63
N ASP A 223 7.21 2.63 -7.55
CA ASP A 223 7.19 1.29 -6.97
C ASP A 223 6.17 1.26 -5.85
N ALA A 224 5.16 0.40 -6.03
CA ALA A 224 4.24 0.01 -4.99
C ALA A 224 5.01 -0.40 -3.73
N GLY A 225 4.70 0.25 -2.60
CA GLY A 225 5.25 -0.09 -1.31
C GLY A 225 4.93 -1.54 -0.90
N PRO A 226 5.77 -2.15 -0.03
CA PRO A 226 5.57 -3.51 0.41
C PRO A 226 4.22 -3.76 1.10
N LEU A 227 3.67 -4.95 0.87
CA LEU A 227 2.52 -5.52 1.56
C LEU A 227 2.97 -6.15 2.87
N PHE A 228 2.37 -5.74 3.98
CA PHE A 228 2.75 -6.19 5.31
C PHE A 228 1.74 -7.21 5.86
N GLU A 229 2.22 -8.26 6.55
CA GLU A 229 1.40 -9.36 7.04
C GLU A 229 0.29 -8.88 8.01
N GLY A 230 -0.98 -9.27 7.82
CA GLY A 230 -2.12 -8.83 8.65
C GLY A 230 -2.67 -7.42 8.36
N VAL A 231 -2.04 -6.68 7.44
CA VAL A 231 -2.47 -5.36 6.95
C VAL A 231 -2.26 -5.34 5.44
N ALA A 232 -3.29 -5.65 4.65
CA ALA A 232 -3.16 -5.63 3.20
C ALA A 232 -3.29 -4.19 2.67
N PHE A 233 -2.60 -3.85 1.59
CA PHE A 233 -2.68 -2.54 0.95
C PHE A 233 -3.06 -2.71 -0.52
N ALA A 234 -3.88 -1.81 -1.09
CA ALA A 234 -3.99 -1.70 -2.54
C ALA A 234 -3.81 -0.25 -2.97
N LEU A 235 -3.06 -0.08 -4.06
CA LEU A 235 -2.85 1.20 -4.73
C LEU A 235 -3.81 1.27 -5.92
N ASP A 236 -4.55 2.37 -6.07
CA ASP A 236 -5.20 2.69 -7.35
C ASP A 236 -5.28 4.21 -7.60
N ARG A 237 -5.29 4.59 -8.89
CA ARG A 237 -5.37 5.97 -9.37
C ARG A 237 -6.84 6.35 -9.57
N GLY A 238 -7.32 7.31 -8.79
CA GLY A 238 -8.73 7.71 -8.81
C GLY A 238 -8.93 9.19 -8.57
N GLY A 239 -8.37 10.05 -9.41
CA GLY A 239 -8.66 11.49 -9.39
C GLY A 239 -8.35 12.14 -10.73
N ALA A 240 -9.25 13.00 -11.23
CA ALA A 240 -9.11 13.74 -12.50
C ALA A 240 -7.90 14.70 -12.54
N HIS A 241 -7.14 14.80 -11.45
CA HIS A 241 -5.96 15.66 -11.31
C HIS A 241 -4.66 14.91 -10.94
N GLY A 242 -4.65 13.57 -10.97
CA GLY A 242 -3.41 12.80 -10.80
C GLY A 242 -2.88 12.73 -9.36
N GLU A 243 -3.74 12.95 -8.36
CA GLU A 243 -3.47 12.61 -6.96
C GLU A 243 -3.99 11.20 -6.64
N ALA A 244 -3.46 10.60 -5.59
CA ALA A 244 -3.13 9.19 -5.52
C ALA A 244 -3.53 8.61 -4.16
N ILE A 245 -4.41 7.61 -4.16
CA ILE A 245 -5.17 7.19 -2.98
C ILE A 245 -4.45 6.13 -2.13
N LEU A 246 -4.44 6.34 -0.80
CA LEU A 246 -4.03 5.37 0.22
C LEU A 246 -5.18 4.40 0.55
N ARG A 247 -4.94 3.07 0.49
CA ARG A 247 -5.84 2.05 1.08
C ARG A 247 -5.07 1.22 2.09
N VAL A 248 -5.51 1.22 3.34
CA VAL A 248 -5.10 0.25 4.36
C VAL A 248 -6.27 -0.69 4.58
N TYR A 249 -6.08 -1.99 4.43
CA TYR A 249 -7.12 -2.99 4.67
C TYR A 249 -6.79 -3.76 5.94
N VAL A 250 -7.67 -3.67 6.92
CA VAL A 250 -7.62 -4.49 8.13
C VAL A 250 -8.62 -5.62 7.96
N SER A 251 -8.11 -6.84 7.85
CA SER A 251 -8.94 -8.03 7.78
C SER A 251 -9.23 -8.56 9.18
N LEU A 252 -10.51 -8.68 9.53
CA LEU A 252 -11.03 -9.48 10.63
C LEU A 252 -11.49 -10.89 10.20
N ARG A 253 -11.67 -11.19 8.90
CA ARG A 253 -12.03 -12.46 8.19
C ARG A 253 -11.90 -12.25 6.65
N PHE A 254 -10.75 -12.57 6.05
CA PHE A 254 -10.34 -12.09 4.71
C PHE A 254 -10.98 -12.77 3.48
N GLU A 255 -11.91 -13.73 3.57
CA GLU A 255 -12.14 -14.62 2.40
C GLU A 255 -13.39 -14.32 1.54
N GLU A 256 -14.49 -13.76 2.06
CA GLU A 256 -15.79 -13.98 1.36
C GLU A 256 -16.27 -12.98 0.29
N LYS A 257 -15.93 -11.68 0.29
CA LYS A 257 -16.64 -10.69 -0.56
C LYS A 257 -15.98 -10.24 -1.88
N LEU A 258 -14.90 -10.85 -2.39
CA LEU A 258 -14.23 -10.31 -3.61
C LEU A 258 -15.06 -10.57 -4.92
N MET A 259 -16.31 -11.01 -4.79
CA MET A 259 -17.00 -11.80 -5.80
C MET A 259 -18.22 -11.07 -6.36
N GLY A 260 -17.95 -10.04 -7.15
CA GLY A 260 -18.80 -9.61 -8.27
C GLY A 260 -18.25 -10.05 -9.64
N GLY A 261 -17.20 -10.87 -9.64
CA GLY A 261 -16.74 -11.68 -10.77
C GLY A 261 -16.52 -13.09 -10.24
N ASP A 262 -16.68 -14.08 -11.11
CA ASP A 262 -16.76 -15.52 -10.84
C ASP A 262 -16.28 -15.92 -9.45
N SER A 263 -17.27 -16.11 -8.58
CA SER A 263 -17.09 -16.25 -7.15
C SER A 263 -16.09 -17.39 -6.84
N GLU A 264 -16.19 -18.42 -7.64
CA GLU A 264 -15.35 -19.60 -7.59
C GLU A 264 -13.88 -19.31 -7.93
N ALA A 265 -13.60 -18.40 -8.88
CA ALA A 265 -12.24 -18.11 -9.32
C ALA A 265 -11.41 -17.38 -8.25
N ILE A 266 -12.03 -16.49 -7.48
CA ILE A 266 -11.33 -15.77 -6.40
C ILE A 266 -11.15 -16.67 -5.17
N ALA A 267 -12.18 -17.44 -4.80
CA ALA A 267 -12.06 -18.45 -3.75
C ALA A 267 -10.91 -19.44 -4.09
N SER A 268 -10.86 -19.89 -5.35
CA SER A 268 -9.77 -20.74 -5.83
C SER A 268 -8.38 -20.08 -5.70
N ARG A 269 -8.25 -18.76 -5.90
CA ARG A 269 -6.98 -18.05 -5.69
C ARG A 269 -6.60 -17.92 -4.22
N ASN A 270 -7.58 -17.72 -3.34
CA ASN A 270 -7.34 -17.73 -1.90
C ASN A 270 -6.87 -19.11 -1.42
N ASP A 271 -7.52 -20.17 -1.87
CA ASP A 271 -7.13 -21.55 -1.56
C ASP A 271 -5.70 -21.84 -2.04
N GLU A 272 -5.36 -21.40 -3.24
CA GLU A 272 -4.02 -21.53 -3.81
C GLU A 272 -2.96 -20.78 -2.99
N LEU A 273 -3.30 -19.59 -2.46
CA LEU A 273 -2.42 -18.83 -1.56
C LEU A 273 -2.24 -19.54 -0.23
N MET A 274 -3.32 -20.06 0.36
CA MET A 274 -3.26 -20.79 1.63
C MET A 274 -2.47 -22.09 1.49
N GLU A 275 -2.64 -22.80 0.37
CA GLU A 275 -1.85 -23.99 0.03
C GLU A 275 -0.36 -23.63 -0.13
N LEU A 276 -0.04 -22.52 -0.82
CA LEU A 276 1.32 -22.02 -0.91
C LEU A 276 1.91 -21.73 0.47
N MET A 277 1.21 -21.00 1.33
CA MET A 277 1.67 -20.70 2.69
C MET A 277 1.81 -21.96 3.55
N GLY A 278 0.92 -22.94 3.36
CA GLY A 278 1.02 -24.25 3.97
C GLY A 278 2.31 -24.98 3.57
N HIS A 279 2.63 -24.97 2.27
CA HIS A 279 3.84 -25.57 1.73
C HIS A 279 5.12 -24.84 2.13
N THR A 280 5.09 -23.55 2.46
CA THR A 280 6.30 -22.82 2.91
C THR A 280 6.58 -22.97 4.41
N LYS A 281 5.59 -23.43 5.19
CA LYS A 281 5.69 -23.54 6.65
C LYS A 281 6.62 -24.68 7.05
N GLY A 282 7.67 -24.34 7.80
CA GLY A 282 8.66 -25.33 8.28
C GLY A 282 9.57 -25.86 7.18
N GLU A 283 9.50 -25.30 5.96
CA GLU A 283 10.36 -25.72 4.86
C GLU A 283 11.81 -25.25 4.99
N SER A 284 12.68 -25.99 4.30
CA SER A 284 14.08 -25.61 4.15
C SER A 284 14.23 -24.35 3.31
N ASP A 285 15.35 -23.63 3.46
CA ASP A 285 15.67 -22.44 2.65
C ASP A 285 15.65 -22.73 1.14
N ARG A 286 16.12 -23.92 0.76
CA ARG A 286 16.04 -24.43 -0.60
C ARG A 286 14.59 -24.70 -1.01
N GLY A 287 13.84 -25.40 -0.15
CA GLY A 287 12.44 -25.77 -0.39
C GLY A 287 11.58 -24.55 -0.65
N ILE A 288 11.61 -23.58 0.27
CA ILE A 288 10.81 -22.36 0.19
C ILE A 288 11.13 -21.54 -1.07
N THR A 289 12.41 -21.46 -1.45
CA THR A 289 12.84 -20.75 -2.65
C THR A 289 12.36 -21.43 -3.93
N LEU A 290 12.40 -22.76 -3.99
CA LEU A 290 11.93 -23.53 -5.15
C LEU A 290 10.41 -23.45 -5.29
N ILE A 291 9.68 -23.58 -4.17
CA ILE A 291 8.22 -23.50 -4.11
C ILE A 291 7.74 -22.14 -4.62
N ILE A 292 8.30 -21.05 -4.09
CA ILE A 292 7.95 -19.68 -4.48
C ILE A 292 8.23 -19.44 -5.97
N ALA A 293 9.43 -19.81 -6.44
CA ALA A 293 9.79 -19.58 -7.84
C ALA A 293 8.88 -20.36 -8.81
N ALA A 294 8.52 -21.60 -8.45
CA ALA A 294 7.58 -22.40 -9.22
C ALA A 294 6.18 -21.77 -9.25
N HIS A 295 5.72 -21.24 -8.11
CA HIS A 295 4.42 -20.59 -8.03
C HIS A 295 4.36 -19.27 -8.82
N ILE A 296 5.41 -18.44 -8.79
CA ILE A 296 5.52 -17.27 -9.67
C ILE A 296 5.45 -17.68 -11.14
N GLU A 297 6.07 -18.79 -11.51
CA GLU A 297 6.05 -19.31 -12.88
C GLU A 297 4.64 -19.73 -13.32
N VAL A 298 3.86 -20.35 -12.42
CA VAL A 298 2.44 -20.67 -12.63
C VAL A 298 1.62 -19.40 -12.83
N CYS A 299 1.81 -18.38 -11.99
CA CYS A 299 1.08 -17.12 -12.11
C CYS A 299 1.40 -16.41 -13.44
N LEU A 300 2.67 -16.30 -13.82
CA LEU A 300 3.07 -15.69 -15.10
C LEU A 300 2.51 -16.45 -16.30
N ARG A 301 2.45 -17.79 -16.23
CA ARG A 301 1.81 -18.60 -17.28
C ARG A 301 0.34 -18.21 -17.43
N ARG A 302 -0.43 -18.12 -16.34
CA ARG A 302 -1.84 -17.71 -16.39
C ARG A 302 -2.02 -16.30 -16.95
N VAL A 303 -1.19 -15.36 -16.52
CA VAL A 303 -1.22 -13.97 -17.02
C VAL A 303 -0.99 -13.93 -18.53
N LEU A 304 0.02 -14.64 -19.02
CA LEU A 304 0.29 -14.70 -20.46
C LEU A 304 -0.84 -15.39 -21.21
N GLN A 305 -1.39 -16.50 -20.69
CA GLN A 305 -2.51 -17.19 -21.32
C GLN A 305 -3.76 -16.31 -21.41
N SER A 306 -4.00 -15.46 -20.41
CA SER A 306 -5.12 -14.50 -20.46
C SER A 306 -4.99 -13.52 -21.63
N VAL A 307 -3.77 -13.34 -22.17
CA VAL A 307 -3.53 -12.52 -23.36
C VAL A 307 -3.39 -13.26 -24.69
N LEU A 308 -3.54 -14.57 -24.71
CA LEU A 308 -3.38 -15.35 -25.93
C LEU A 308 -4.74 -15.81 -26.44
N VAL A 309 -4.80 -16.22 -27.71
CA VAL A 309 -5.98 -16.86 -28.27
C VAL A 309 -6.11 -18.24 -27.62
N ASP A 310 -7.32 -18.61 -27.21
CA ASP A 310 -7.53 -19.97 -26.71
C ASP A 310 -7.47 -20.97 -27.87
N SER A 311 -6.36 -21.71 -27.96
CA SER A 311 -6.09 -22.66 -29.03
C SER A 311 -5.10 -23.73 -28.59
N ALA A 312 -5.06 -24.85 -29.32
CA ALA A 312 -4.13 -25.93 -29.05
C ALA A 312 -2.66 -25.48 -29.22
N GLU A 313 -2.42 -24.57 -30.16
CA GLU A 313 -1.13 -23.97 -30.46
C GLU A 313 -0.61 -23.12 -29.28
N THR A 314 -1.49 -22.50 -28.50
CA THR A 314 -1.10 -21.73 -27.30
C THR A 314 -0.38 -22.60 -26.28
N LYS A 315 -0.69 -23.91 -26.17
CA LYS A 315 0.03 -24.83 -25.29
C LYS A 315 1.49 -25.00 -25.70
N SER A 316 1.78 -25.03 -27.01
CA SER A 316 3.14 -25.16 -27.53
C SER A 316 4.04 -23.97 -27.19
N LEU A 317 3.45 -22.83 -26.80
CA LEU A 317 4.22 -21.67 -26.35
C LEU A 317 4.84 -21.89 -24.96
N PHE A 318 4.25 -22.74 -24.12
CA PHE A 318 4.68 -22.98 -22.74
C PHE A 318 5.35 -24.34 -22.55
N GLU A 319 5.06 -25.31 -23.41
CA GLU A 319 5.47 -26.70 -23.26
C GLU A 319 6.34 -27.19 -24.42
N GLY A 320 7.44 -27.86 -24.11
CA GLY A 320 8.37 -28.43 -25.07
C GLY A 320 9.79 -27.85 -25.00
N PRO A 321 10.77 -28.51 -25.64
CA PRO A 321 12.19 -28.15 -25.52
C PRO A 321 12.54 -26.78 -26.11
N TYR A 322 11.70 -26.24 -27.00
CA TYR A 322 11.89 -24.96 -27.67
C TYR A 322 10.74 -23.97 -27.42
N ALA A 323 9.93 -24.23 -26.40
CA ALA A 323 8.79 -23.39 -26.05
C ALA A 323 9.26 -21.95 -25.72
N PRO A 324 8.78 -20.92 -26.44
CA PRO A 324 9.17 -19.52 -26.22
C PRO A 324 8.98 -19.04 -24.77
N PHE A 325 7.94 -19.54 -24.09
CA PHE A 325 7.61 -19.24 -22.71
C PHE A 325 7.88 -20.42 -21.77
N GLY A 326 8.75 -21.36 -22.18
CA GLY A 326 9.09 -22.57 -21.42
C GLY A 326 9.92 -22.34 -20.15
N SER A 327 10.48 -21.14 -19.96
CA SER A 327 11.27 -20.80 -18.77
C SER A 327 10.68 -19.63 -18.01
N LEU A 328 10.93 -19.56 -16.69
CA LEU A 328 10.61 -18.39 -15.87
C LEU A 328 11.12 -17.09 -16.51
N SER A 329 12.37 -17.05 -16.98
CA SER A 329 12.94 -15.87 -17.65
C SER A 329 12.18 -15.48 -18.92
N GLY A 330 11.79 -16.46 -19.74
CA GLY A 330 11.01 -16.23 -20.96
C GLY A 330 9.63 -15.67 -20.65
N LYS A 331 8.94 -16.23 -19.64
CA LYS A 331 7.64 -15.74 -19.19
C LYS A 331 7.72 -14.32 -18.62
N THR A 332 8.70 -14.03 -17.76
CA THR A 332 8.89 -12.70 -17.18
C THR A 332 9.15 -11.66 -18.28
N GLN A 333 10.04 -11.96 -19.23
CA GLN A 333 10.36 -11.06 -20.33
C GLN A 333 9.15 -10.80 -21.22
N ALA A 334 8.41 -11.86 -21.58
CA ALA A 334 7.20 -11.72 -22.39
C ALA A 334 6.13 -10.88 -21.68
N ALA A 335 5.84 -11.19 -20.42
CA ALA A 335 4.86 -10.46 -19.63
C ALA A 335 5.22 -8.98 -19.49
N PHE A 336 6.51 -8.68 -19.30
CA PHE A 336 6.99 -7.29 -19.20
C PHE A 336 6.86 -6.54 -20.54
N VAL A 337 7.32 -7.14 -21.64
CA VAL A 337 7.26 -6.50 -22.98
C VAL A 337 5.81 -6.34 -23.46
N MET A 338 4.91 -7.24 -23.06
CA MET A 338 3.47 -7.15 -23.31
C MET A 338 2.75 -6.17 -22.37
N GLY A 339 3.45 -5.56 -21.41
CA GLY A 339 2.86 -4.58 -20.47
C GLY A 339 1.95 -5.20 -19.40
N LEU A 340 2.06 -6.50 -19.15
CA LEU A 340 1.24 -7.23 -18.16
C LEU A 340 1.81 -7.17 -16.74
N ILE A 341 3.11 -6.87 -16.65
CA ILE A 341 3.82 -6.65 -15.40
C ILE A 341 4.72 -5.41 -15.52
N THR A 342 4.95 -4.76 -14.41
CA THR A 342 5.79 -3.57 -14.27
C THR A 342 7.28 -3.91 -14.28
N ARG A 343 8.12 -2.87 -14.41
CA ARG A 343 9.57 -2.99 -14.29
C ARG A 343 9.98 -3.52 -12.91
N SER A 344 9.36 -3.02 -11.84
CA SER A 344 9.62 -3.46 -10.47
C SER A 344 9.27 -4.93 -10.26
N GLU A 345 8.08 -5.36 -10.71
CA GLU A 345 7.68 -6.77 -10.64
C GLU A 345 8.67 -7.66 -11.40
N ARG A 346 9.06 -7.28 -12.63
CA ARG A 346 10.09 -8.00 -13.40
C ARG A 346 11.41 -8.11 -12.64
N ASP A 347 11.92 -7.01 -12.10
CA ASP A 347 13.23 -6.96 -11.44
C ASP A 347 13.24 -7.80 -10.15
N ARG A 348 12.11 -7.84 -9.42
CA ARG A 348 11.90 -8.68 -8.24
C ARG A 348 11.73 -10.16 -8.59
N ILE A 349 11.00 -10.50 -9.66
CA ILE A 349 10.93 -11.88 -10.18
C ILE A 349 12.33 -12.37 -10.56
N ASP A 350 13.12 -11.50 -11.20
CA ASP A 350 14.51 -11.82 -11.54
C ASP A 350 15.40 -11.98 -10.31
N ALA A 351 15.17 -11.21 -9.24
CA ALA A 351 15.83 -11.41 -7.95
C ALA A 351 15.51 -12.80 -7.38
N VAL A 352 14.23 -13.17 -7.33
CA VAL A 352 13.79 -14.51 -6.87
C VAL A 352 14.40 -15.62 -7.73
N ARG A 353 14.40 -15.45 -9.05
CA ARG A 353 15.04 -16.39 -9.99
C ARG A 353 16.53 -16.57 -9.71
N ARG A 354 17.27 -15.47 -9.46
CA ARG A 354 18.70 -15.53 -9.13
C ARG A 354 18.94 -16.28 -7.83
N VAL A 355 18.18 -15.98 -6.77
CA VAL A 355 18.28 -16.70 -5.49
C VAL A 355 17.97 -18.19 -5.67
N ARG A 356 16.89 -18.52 -6.40
CA ARG A 356 16.54 -19.90 -6.74
C ARG A 356 17.65 -20.63 -7.47
N ASN A 357 18.30 -19.99 -8.43
CA ASN A 357 19.38 -20.62 -9.19
C ASN A 357 20.58 -20.96 -8.30
N VAL A 358 20.92 -20.11 -7.32
CA VAL A 358 21.97 -20.42 -6.33
C VAL A 358 21.59 -21.68 -5.55
N PHE A 359 20.38 -21.73 -4.98
CA PHE A 359 19.90 -22.90 -4.25
C PHE A 359 19.78 -24.17 -5.13
N ALA A 360 19.47 -24.03 -6.42
CA ALA A 360 19.34 -25.17 -7.33
C ALA A 360 20.70 -25.77 -7.72
N HIS A 361 21.74 -24.94 -7.89
CA HIS A 361 23.05 -25.39 -8.37
C HIS A 361 24.06 -25.71 -7.26
N GLN A 362 23.83 -25.22 -6.04
CA GLN A 362 24.75 -25.43 -4.93
C GLN A 362 24.08 -26.20 -3.78
N ALA A 363 24.55 -27.42 -3.52
CA ALA A 363 24.01 -28.31 -2.49
C ALA A 363 24.03 -27.73 -1.07
N SER A 364 25.06 -26.94 -0.75
CA SER A 364 25.29 -26.34 0.58
C SER A 364 24.88 -24.87 0.66
N ALA A 365 24.12 -24.35 -0.31
CA ALA A 365 23.68 -22.96 -0.28
C ALA A 365 22.76 -22.71 0.92
N SER A 366 22.95 -21.53 1.53
CA SER A 366 22.07 -20.93 2.53
C SER A 366 21.80 -19.48 2.12
N PHE A 367 20.86 -18.80 2.78
CA PHE A 367 20.63 -17.37 2.55
C PHE A 367 21.84 -16.48 2.87
N GLU A 368 22.88 -17.02 3.51
CA GLU A 368 24.15 -16.33 3.74
C GLU A 368 25.11 -16.40 2.54
N HIS A 369 24.76 -17.12 1.48
CA HIS A 369 25.60 -17.24 0.30
C HIS A 369 25.89 -15.85 -0.31
N PRO A 370 27.16 -15.51 -0.65
CA PRO A 370 27.54 -14.17 -1.10
C PRO A 370 26.73 -13.65 -2.28
N ASP A 371 26.35 -14.54 -3.20
CA ASP A 371 25.55 -14.16 -4.38
C ASP A 371 24.06 -13.95 -4.07
N ILE A 372 23.54 -14.54 -2.97
CA ILE A 372 22.18 -14.25 -2.48
C ILE A 372 22.19 -12.90 -1.76
N VAL A 373 23.23 -12.61 -0.97
CA VAL A 373 23.43 -11.32 -0.29
C VAL A 373 23.47 -10.16 -1.29
N LYS A 374 24.21 -10.30 -2.39
CA LYS A 374 24.25 -9.29 -3.47
C LYS A 374 22.88 -9.04 -4.12
N VAL A 375 22.01 -10.04 -4.13
CA VAL A 375 20.71 -9.97 -4.81
C VAL A 375 19.62 -9.36 -3.92
N CYS A 376 19.62 -9.64 -2.61
CA CYS A 376 18.56 -9.14 -1.71
C CYS A 376 18.87 -7.74 -1.14
N GLY A 377 20.13 -7.29 -1.12
CA GLY A 377 20.49 -5.95 -0.63
C GLY A 377 21.12 -5.96 0.76
N LYS A 378 21.13 -4.81 1.45
CA LYS A 378 21.76 -4.69 2.78
C LYS A 378 20.93 -5.49 3.80
N PRO A 379 21.50 -6.54 4.43
CA PRO A 379 20.76 -7.38 5.37
C PRO A 379 20.20 -6.57 6.54
N THR A 380 18.98 -6.88 6.94
CA THR A 380 18.49 -6.51 8.28
C THR A 380 19.20 -7.39 9.31
N VAL A 381 19.85 -6.76 10.29
CA VAL A 381 20.57 -7.45 11.37
C VAL A 381 19.72 -7.33 12.63
N ASP A 382 19.20 -8.47 13.10
CA ASP A 382 18.58 -8.57 14.43
C ASP A 382 19.54 -9.33 15.35
N SER A 383 19.88 -8.75 16.49
CA SER A 383 20.66 -9.44 17.54
C SER A 383 22.02 -10.00 17.06
N GLY A 384 22.60 -9.43 16.00
CA GLY A 384 23.84 -9.92 15.37
C GLY A 384 23.65 -11.08 14.38
N ARG A 385 22.40 -11.49 14.08
CA ARG A 385 22.05 -12.51 13.10
C ARG A 385 21.42 -11.87 11.86
N MET A 386 21.90 -12.30 10.70
CA MET A 386 21.46 -11.80 9.39
C MET A 386 20.15 -12.49 8.97
N ILE A 387 19.06 -11.73 8.77
CA ILE A 387 17.73 -12.28 8.44
C ILE A 387 17.43 -12.20 6.93
N MET A 388 18.27 -12.85 6.13
CA MET A 388 18.14 -12.84 4.65
C MET A 388 16.98 -13.71 4.14
N ARG A 389 16.54 -14.69 4.95
CA ARG A 389 15.37 -15.51 4.65
C ARG A 389 14.08 -14.68 4.62
N ASP A 390 13.90 -13.78 5.59
CA ASP A 390 12.68 -13.00 5.71
C ASP A 390 12.64 -11.87 4.67
N GLU A 391 13.79 -11.29 4.32
CA GLU A 391 13.89 -10.31 3.23
C GLU A 391 13.60 -10.94 1.85
N PHE A 392 14.07 -12.17 1.62
CA PHE A 392 13.69 -12.95 0.45
C PHE A 392 12.19 -13.26 0.43
N LEU A 393 11.62 -13.70 1.56
CA LEU A 393 10.19 -14.01 1.68
C LEU A 393 9.34 -12.77 1.43
N HIS A 394 9.74 -11.65 2.00
CA HIS A 394 9.10 -10.37 1.78
C HIS A 394 9.13 -9.96 0.31
N THR A 395 10.28 -10.09 -0.36
CA THR A 395 10.41 -9.82 -1.80
C THR A 395 9.53 -10.75 -2.64
N ALA A 396 9.50 -12.03 -2.28
CA ALA A 396 8.73 -13.06 -2.95
C ALA A 396 7.22 -12.88 -2.82
N ILE A 397 6.73 -12.59 -1.61
CA ILE A 397 5.31 -12.35 -1.32
C ILE A 397 4.82 -11.10 -2.05
N ASN A 398 5.62 -10.03 -2.06
CA ASN A 398 5.31 -8.78 -2.76
C ASN A 398 5.17 -8.93 -4.27
N VAL A 399 5.76 -9.97 -4.87
CA VAL A 399 5.58 -10.31 -6.29
C VAL A 399 4.45 -11.32 -6.49
N THR A 400 4.37 -12.31 -5.60
CA THR A 400 3.44 -13.42 -5.74
C THR A 400 2.00 -12.95 -5.59
N LEU A 401 1.71 -12.13 -4.58
CA LEU A 401 0.33 -11.74 -4.29
C LEU A 401 -0.31 -10.91 -5.42
N PRO A 402 0.36 -9.89 -6.01
CA PRO A 402 -0.19 -9.19 -7.16
C PRO A 402 -0.35 -10.08 -8.40
N LEU A 403 0.61 -10.97 -8.66
CA LEU A 403 0.59 -11.87 -9.81
C LEU A 403 -0.52 -12.93 -9.72
N LEU A 404 -0.85 -13.37 -8.51
CA LEU A 404 -1.87 -14.38 -8.24
C LEU A 404 -3.24 -14.00 -8.84
N TYR A 405 -3.58 -12.72 -8.82
CA TYR A 405 -4.87 -12.19 -9.31
C TYR A 405 -4.77 -11.49 -10.67
N ARG A 406 -3.56 -11.41 -11.26
CA ARG A 406 -3.30 -10.57 -12.43
C ARG A 406 -4.02 -11.08 -13.68
N ASP A 407 -4.17 -12.39 -13.83
CA ASP A 407 -4.93 -13.01 -14.92
C ASP A 407 -6.40 -12.56 -14.93
N LEU A 408 -7.03 -12.51 -13.75
CA LEU A 408 -8.40 -12.04 -13.59
C LEU A 408 -8.55 -10.54 -13.96
N GLN A 409 -7.54 -9.73 -13.64
CA GLN A 409 -7.52 -8.31 -14.00
C GLN A 409 -7.36 -8.12 -15.51
N VAL A 410 -6.42 -8.84 -16.11
CA VAL A 410 -6.15 -8.76 -17.55
C VAL A 410 -7.34 -9.25 -18.37
N ALA A 411 -8.02 -10.32 -17.93
CA ALA A 411 -9.25 -10.79 -18.56
C ALA A 411 -10.33 -9.70 -18.60
N LYS A 412 -10.50 -8.92 -17.51
CA LYS A 412 -11.43 -7.78 -17.48
C LYS A 412 -11.03 -6.66 -18.43
N TRP A 413 -9.74 -6.41 -18.62
CA TRP A 413 -9.25 -5.35 -19.53
C TRP A 413 -9.60 -5.62 -20.99
N ARG A 414 -9.73 -6.90 -21.38
CA ARG A 414 -9.91 -7.30 -22.77
C ARG A 414 -11.29 -7.04 -23.34
N ARG A 415 -12.31 -6.84 -22.49
CA ARG A 415 -13.73 -6.61 -22.84
C ARG A 415 -14.42 -7.72 -23.67
N GLU A 416 -13.68 -8.50 -24.46
CA GLU A 416 -14.18 -9.61 -25.30
C GLU A 416 -13.26 -10.83 -25.18
N GLU A 417 -13.84 -12.03 -25.34
CA GLU A 417 -13.08 -13.29 -25.38
C GLU A 417 -12.26 -13.40 -26.66
N LEU A 418 -10.98 -13.76 -26.52
CA LEU A 418 -10.06 -13.94 -27.65
C LEU A 418 -10.10 -15.38 -28.14
N THR A 419 -11.17 -15.71 -28.86
CA THR A 419 -11.30 -16.94 -29.62
C THR A 419 -10.83 -16.74 -31.06
N GLN A 420 -10.46 -17.81 -31.74
CA GLN A 420 -10.11 -17.75 -33.16
C GLN A 420 -11.32 -17.26 -34.01
N GLU A 421 -12.54 -17.54 -33.57
CA GLU A 421 -13.77 -17.07 -34.19
C GLU A 421 -13.93 -15.55 -34.09
N ALA A 422 -13.66 -14.97 -32.91
CA ALA A 422 -13.69 -13.52 -32.71
C ALA A 422 -12.65 -12.80 -33.59
N VAL A 423 -11.44 -13.36 -33.69
CA VAL A 423 -10.38 -12.83 -34.57
C VAL A 423 -10.79 -12.89 -36.05
N ASN A 424 -11.36 -14.02 -36.48
CA ASN A 424 -11.83 -14.19 -37.85
C ASN A 424 -12.99 -13.22 -38.17
N ALA A 425 -13.93 -13.05 -37.23
CA ALA A 425 -15.04 -12.12 -37.36
C ALA A 425 -14.56 -10.67 -37.52
N TRP A 426 -13.57 -10.25 -36.72
CA TRP A 426 -12.95 -8.93 -36.83
C TRP A 426 -12.39 -8.68 -38.22
N HIS A 427 -11.59 -9.61 -38.77
CA HIS A 427 -11.04 -9.47 -40.12
C HIS A 427 -12.11 -9.46 -41.23
N SER A 428 -13.21 -10.19 -41.04
CA SER A 428 -14.32 -10.22 -42.00
C SER A 428 -15.20 -8.95 -41.98
N SER A 429 -15.09 -8.13 -40.92
CA SER A 429 -15.91 -6.92 -40.71
C SER A 429 -15.33 -5.63 -41.31
N THR A 430 -14.17 -5.68 -41.96
CA THR A 430 -13.59 -4.53 -42.65
C THR A 430 -14.44 -4.15 -43.88
N PRO A 431 -14.94 -2.92 -44.04
CA PRO A 431 -15.67 -2.53 -45.23
C PRO A 431 -14.74 -2.60 -46.44
N SER A 432 -15.20 -3.19 -47.55
CA SER A 432 -14.52 -3.08 -48.84
C SER A 432 -14.21 -1.61 -49.11
N ALA A 433 -12.93 -1.24 -49.22
CA ALA A 433 -12.52 0.09 -49.61
C ALA A 433 -13.15 0.41 -50.98
N SER A 434 -14.15 1.30 -50.99
CA SER A 434 -14.74 1.90 -52.19
C SER A 434 -14.06 3.22 -52.50
#